data_AF-A0A1M4S689-F1
#
_entry.id   AF-A0A1M4S689-F1
#
_cell.length_a   1.000
_cell.length_b   1.000
_cell.length_c   1.000
_cell.angle_alpha   90.00
_cell.angle_beta   90.00
_cell.angle_gamma   90.00
#
_symmetry.space_group_name_H-M   'P 1'
#
loop_
_entity.id
_entity.type
_entity.pdbx_description
1 polymer ?
#
loop_
_entity_poly.entity_id
_entity_poly.type
_entity_poly.pdbx_seq_one_letter_code
_entity_poly.pdbx_strand_id
1 'polypeptide(L)'
;MRKTLLVLALVLFGVLSFAFKDVPEDHWAYEYVMDLANRGILPMEDNFNPDIVLTKAEVAVLLSDTLTYVENDPVLAKAEDIKRVETVLKMLDKKLAGLSSLSDDVAVNIENIDGLWEELDTVKSDLDYVAGQNVKEHQELKDMISKKADMDTVDKLSKDLEKTNAKLETITKVAYRAFNNADMLVEDMLDLQDQVDELSGNFDTFKTYTARSLMELKYKTLDLEDRLSNDEDKLAKLEGINTKLNAIESAVTANQTVLISLTKKSKDLEDKLGMTSSDLSKVQYLSKDLSDRMVNVEGKVAANEESSNKANMLAMVGIALAGVALVLPFVVK
;
A
#
# COMPACT_ATOMS: atom_id res chain seq x y z
N MET A 1 23.51 35.68 -148.65
CA MET A 1 22.44 36.19 -147.77
C MET A 1 21.14 35.37 -147.77
N ARG A 2 20.92 34.40 -148.67
CA ARG A 2 19.68 33.57 -148.63
C ARG A 2 19.74 32.35 -147.70
N LYS A 3 20.94 31.88 -147.33
CA LYS A 3 21.10 30.73 -146.41
C LYS A 3 20.99 31.12 -144.93
N THR A 4 21.29 32.37 -144.58
CA THR A 4 21.21 32.86 -143.20
C THR A 4 19.78 33.10 -142.74
N LEU A 5 18.85 33.35 -143.65
CA LEU A 5 17.45 33.63 -143.33
C LEU A 5 16.62 32.36 -143.04
N LEU A 6 16.97 31.22 -143.63
CA LEU A 6 16.28 29.96 -143.33
C LEU A 6 16.66 29.41 -141.94
N VAL A 7 17.92 29.55 -141.56
CA VAL A 7 18.41 29.14 -140.24
C VAL A 7 17.84 30.04 -139.14
N LEU A 8 17.64 31.33 -139.43
CA LEU A 8 17.03 32.26 -138.48
C LEU A 8 15.52 32.00 -138.26
N ALA A 9 14.84 31.38 -139.24
CA ALA A 9 13.42 31.04 -139.12
C ALA A 9 13.17 29.76 -138.29
N LEU A 10 14.14 28.85 -138.24
CA LEU A 10 13.98 27.58 -137.50
C LEU A 10 14.25 27.74 -136.00
N VAL A 11 14.97 28.78 -135.60
CA VAL A 11 15.21 29.11 -134.18
C VAL A 11 14.05 29.92 -133.57
N LEU A 12 13.13 30.45 -134.39
CA LEU A 12 12.07 31.36 -133.94
C LEU A 12 10.64 30.85 -134.18
N PHE A 13 10.44 29.60 -134.60
CA PHE A 13 9.10 28.98 -134.71
C PHE A 13 9.10 27.57 -134.12
N GLY A 14 8.41 27.39 -132.99
CA GLY A 14 7.77 26.10 -132.67
C GLY A 14 8.50 25.19 -131.69
N VAL A 15 8.74 25.65 -130.47
CA VAL A 15 8.61 24.77 -129.30
C VAL A 15 7.11 24.45 -129.17
N LEU A 16 6.71 23.25 -129.53
CA LEU A 16 5.41 22.67 -129.20
C LEU A 16 5.70 21.31 -128.55
N SER A 17 5.84 21.34 -127.21
CA SER A 17 5.89 20.14 -126.38
C SER A 17 4.58 19.37 -126.56
N PHE A 18 4.64 18.20 -127.20
CA PHE A 18 3.55 17.22 -127.22
C PHE A 18 3.73 16.31 -126.01
N ALA A 19 2.86 16.42 -125.01
CA ALA A 19 2.79 15.53 -123.86
C ALA A 19 1.49 14.71 -123.90
N PHE A 20 1.52 13.51 -123.34
CA PHE A 20 0.34 12.64 -123.24
C PHE A 20 -0.75 13.33 -122.41
N LYS A 21 -1.97 13.40 -122.94
CA LYS A 21 -3.08 14.13 -122.31
C LYS A 21 -3.55 13.46 -121.01
N ASP A 22 -3.41 12.15 -120.90
CA ASP A 22 -3.82 11.33 -119.76
C ASP A 22 -2.70 11.07 -118.74
N VAL A 23 -1.50 11.62 -118.99
CA VAL A 23 -0.40 11.65 -118.03
C VAL A 23 0.01 13.12 -117.86
N PRO A 24 -0.73 13.90 -117.06
CA PRO A 24 -0.33 15.27 -116.72
C PRO A 24 0.94 15.30 -115.85
N GLU A 25 1.58 16.47 -115.72
CA GLU A 25 2.85 16.66 -114.99
C GLU A 25 2.80 16.21 -113.52
N ASP A 26 1.62 16.24 -112.89
CA ASP A 26 1.40 15.78 -111.52
C ASP A 26 1.15 14.27 -111.39
N HIS A 27 1.04 13.55 -112.51
CA HIS A 27 0.95 12.10 -112.51
C HIS A 27 2.31 11.50 -112.16
N TRP A 28 2.33 10.57 -111.19
CA TRP A 28 3.58 9.96 -110.69
C TRP A 28 4.45 9.35 -111.79
N ALA A 29 3.83 8.91 -112.91
CA ALA A 29 4.53 8.28 -114.03
C ALA A 29 5.04 9.28 -115.09
N TYR A 30 4.70 10.57 -114.98
CA TYR A 30 4.95 11.57 -116.03
C TYR A 30 6.40 11.59 -116.51
N GLU A 31 7.35 11.76 -115.58
CA GLU A 31 8.77 11.88 -115.95
C GLU A 31 9.27 10.63 -116.66
N TYR A 32 8.88 9.44 -116.20
CA TYR A 32 9.35 8.17 -116.75
C TYR A 32 8.79 7.92 -118.16
N VAL A 33 7.49 8.14 -118.34
CA VAL A 33 6.82 7.96 -119.63
C VAL A 33 7.39 8.93 -120.66
N MET A 34 7.56 10.20 -120.25
CA MET A 34 8.01 11.23 -121.16
C MET A 34 9.49 11.05 -121.56
N ASP A 35 10.37 10.58 -120.65
CA ASP A 35 11.76 10.27 -121.01
C ASP A 35 11.85 9.10 -122.01
N LEU A 36 11.08 8.03 -121.79
CA LEU A 36 11.05 6.89 -122.70
C LEU A 36 10.45 7.26 -124.08
N ALA A 37 9.42 8.08 -124.12
CA ALA A 37 8.85 8.57 -125.38
C ALA A 37 9.80 9.52 -126.12
N ASN A 38 10.47 10.43 -125.41
CA ASN A 38 11.47 11.33 -125.99
C ASN A 38 12.67 10.58 -126.60
N ARG A 39 12.98 9.39 -126.09
CA ARG A 39 14.01 8.50 -126.65
C ARG A 39 13.51 7.64 -127.81
N GLY A 40 12.22 7.76 -128.17
CA GLY A 40 11.58 6.97 -129.21
C GLY A 40 11.33 5.51 -128.84
N ILE A 41 11.45 5.17 -127.54
CA ILE A 41 11.23 3.81 -127.02
C ILE A 41 9.73 3.56 -126.87
N LEU A 42 8.97 4.57 -126.44
CA LEU A 42 7.51 4.55 -126.47
C LEU A 42 7.01 5.34 -127.69
N PRO A 43 5.96 4.86 -128.38
CA PRO A 43 5.32 5.64 -129.42
C PRO A 43 4.67 6.89 -128.81
N MET A 44 4.90 8.04 -129.43
CA MET A 44 4.30 9.29 -129.00
C MET A 44 2.88 9.39 -129.58
N GLU A 45 1.90 9.02 -128.78
CA GLU A 45 0.47 9.15 -129.10
C GLU A 45 -0.20 10.21 -128.21
N ASP A 46 -1.49 10.46 -128.43
CA ASP A 46 -2.25 11.43 -127.63
C ASP A 46 -2.39 11.01 -126.16
N ASN A 47 -2.48 9.70 -125.88
CA ASN A 47 -2.68 9.12 -124.54
C ASN A 47 -1.73 7.94 -124.34
N PHE A 48 -1.12 7.83 -123.15
CA PHE A 48 -0.24 6.72 -122.76
C PHE A 48 -1.04 5.49 -122.28
N ASN A 49 -2.23 5.72 -121.72
CA ASN A 49 -3.12 4.75 -121.09
C ASN A 49 -2.46 3.94 -119.96
N PRO A 50 -2.06 4.60 -118.84
CA PRO A 50 -1.21 4.00 -117.80
C PRO A 50 -1.81 2.79 -117.07
N ASP A 51 -3.13 2.67 -117.04
CA ASP A 51 -3.84 1.59 -116.34
C ASP A 51 -4.03 0.32 -117.20
N ILE A 52 -3.62 0.34 -118.48
CA ILE A 52 -3.72 -0.83 -119.36
C ILE A 52 -2.59 -1.81 -119.04
N VAL A 53 -2.96 -3.06 -118.76
CA VAL A 53 -1.99 -4.12 -118.46
C VAL A 53 -1.26 -4.52 -119.74
N LEU A 54 0.07 -4.36 -119.76
CA LEU A 54 0.91 -4.78 -120.87
C LEU A 54 0.94 -6.29 -121.03
N THR A 55 0.85 -6.77 -122.27
CA THR A 55 1.08 -8.19 -122.59
C THR A 55 2.57 -8.51 -122.56
N LYS A 56 2.92 -9.78 -122.31
CA LYS A 56 4.33 -10.22 -122.27
C LYS A 56 5.09 -9.93 -123.57
N ALA A 57 4.39 -9.93 -124.71
CA ALA A 57 4.99 -9.63 -126.00
C ALA A 57 5.39 -8.15 -126.10
N GLU A 58 4.54 -7.23 -125.65
CA GLU A 58 4.82 -5.79 -125.67
C GLU A 58 5.97 -5.42 -124.72
N VAL A 59 6.02 -6.03 -123.54
CA VAL A 59 7.15 -5.81 -122.61
C VAL A 59 8.47 -6.30 -123.21
N ALA A 60 8.47 -7.44 -123.92
CA ALA A 60 9.68 -7.96 -124.55
C ALA A 60 10.18 -7.05 -125.69
N VAL A 61 9.27 -6.45 -126.45
CA VAL A 61 9.61 -5.45 -127.49
C VAL A 61 10.22 -4.21 -126.84
N LEU A 62 9.55 -3.63 -125.83
CA LEU A 62 10.08 -2.46 -125.10
C LEU A 62 11.46 -2.73 -124.49
N LEU A 63 11.65 -3.92 -123.89
CA LEU A 63 12.93 -4.29 -123.32
C LEU A 63 14.01 -4.51 -124.41
N SER A 64 13.64 -5.09 -125.55
CA SER A 64 14.53 -5.25 -126.69
C SER A 64 14.92 -3.91 -127.28
N ASP A 65 13.98 -2.98 -127.45
CA ASP A 65 14.22 -1.65 -128.01
C ASP A 65 15.04 -0.78 -127.05
N THR A 66 14.82 -0.91 -125.74
CA THR A 66 15.69 -0.26 -124.74
C THR A 66 17.09 -0.83 -124.73
N LEU A 67 17.26 -2.16 -124.75
CA LEU A 67 18.58 -2.78 -124.85
C LEU A 67 19.27 -2.45 -126.18
N THR A 68 18.51 -2.40 -127.29
CA THR A 68 19.00 -2.00 -128.61
C THR A 68 19.36 -0.52 -128.65
N TYR A 69 18.62 0.36 -127.98
CA TYR A 69 18.96 1.77 -127.79
C TYR A 69 20.25 1.92 -126.97
N VAL A 70 20.44 1.10 -125.94
CA VAL A 70 21.65 1.13 -125.09
C VAL A 70 22.86 0.51 -125.79
N GLU A 71 22.70 -0.60 -126.53
CA GLU A 71 23.78 -1.25 -127.28
C GLU A 71 24.16 -0.51 -128.57
N ASN A 72 23.17 0.14 -129.21
CA ASN A 72 23.36 1.06 -130.32
C ASN A 72 23.28 2.52 -129.85
N ASP A 73 23.68 2.82 -128.60
CA ASP A 73 24.07 4.15 -128.13
C ASP A 73 25.52 4.37 -128.60
N PRO A 74 25.73 4.93 -129.81
CA PRO A 74 26.94 4.71 -130.54
C PRO A 74 27.74 6.02 -130.67
N VAL A 75 29.06 5.83 -130.67
CA VAL A 75 30.08 6.80 -131.06
C VAL A 75 30.54 7.70 -129.89
N LEU A 76 31.10 7.12 -128.82
CA LEU A 76 32.43 6.49 -128.79
C LEU A 76 33.54 7.33 -129.45
N ALA A 77 34.41 7.87 -128.58
CA ALA A 77 35.77 8.40 -128.76
C ALA A 77 35.97 9.92 -129.01
N LYS A 78 36.52 10.59 -127.96
CA LYS A 78 37.25 11.88 -127.91
C LYS A 78 36.42 13.18 -127.79
N ALA A 79 36.05 13.58 -126.56
CA ALA A 79 35.86 14.99 -126.16
C ALA A 79 35.48 15.16 -124.68
N GLU A 80 34.82 14.17 -124.06
CA GLU A 80 34.28 14.31 -122.70
C GLU A 80 35.36 14.37 -121.60
N ASP A 81 36.51 13.73 -121.80
CA ASP A 81 37.63 13.84 -120.87
C ASP A 81 38.19 15.27 -120.79
N ILE A 82 38.11 16.05 -121.88
CA ILE A 82 38.59 17.44 -121.92
C ILE A 82 37.56 18.38 -121.26
N LYS A 83 36.25 18.13 -121.43
CA LYS A 83 35.20 18.90 -120.73
C LYS A 83 35.17 18.67 -119.23
N ARG A 84 35.51 17.47 -118.75
CA ARG A 84 35.63 17.18 -117.30
C ARG A 84 36.72 18.04 -116.65
N VAL A 85 37.86 18.22 -117.32
CA VAL A 85 38.94 19.10 -116.84
C VAL A 85 38.50 20.58 -116.80
N GLU A 86 37.76 21.04 -117.81
CA GLU A 86 37.25 22.42 -117.87
C GLU A 86 36.19 22.71 -116.78
N THR A 87 35.40 21.71 -116.41
CA THR A 87 34.40 21.81 -115.33
C THR A 87 35.05 21.87 -113.95
N VAL A 88 36.12 21.10 -113.73
CA VAL A 88 36.90 21.14 -112.48
C VAL A 88 37.58 22.50 -112.28
N LEU A 89 38.08 23.13 -113.36
CA LEU A 89 38.64 24.50 -113.30
C LEU A 89 37.59 25.55 -112.90
N LYS A 90 36.37 25.48 -113.45
CA LYS A 90 35.27 26.39 -113.05
C LYS A 90 34.82 26.19 -111.59
N MET A 91 34.86 24.97 -111.07
CA MET A 91 34.58 24.72 -109.64
C MET A 91 35.68 25.28 -108.73
N LEU A 92 36.94 25.24 -109.16
CA LEU A 92 38.08 25.84 -108.44
C LEU A 92 37.98 27.37 -108.36
N ASP A 93 37.59 28.06 -109.44
CA ASP A 93 37.37 29.51 -109.42
C ASP A 93 36.27 29.93 -108.44
N LYS A 94 35.17 29.17 -108.39
CA LYS A 94 34.07 29.44 -107.44
C LYS A 94 34.53 29.22 -105.98
N LYS A 95 35.42 28.25 -105.74
CA LYS A 95 36.05 28.01 -104.43
C LYS A 95 37.08 29.09 -104.06
N LEU A 96 37.79 29.64 -105.05
CA LEU A 96 38.77 30.72 -104.87
C LEU A 96 38.09 32.04 -104.49
N ALA A 97 36.91 32.34 -105.05
CA ALA A 97 36.11 33.49 -104.65
C ALA A 97 35.67 33.42 -103.17
N GLY A 98 35.33 32.23 -102.68
CA GLY A 98 35.02 31.98 -101.25
C GLY A 98 36.22 32.08 -100.31
N LEU A 99 37.45 32.08 -100.81
CA LEU A 99 38.66 32.30 -100.00
C LEU A 99 38.88 33.78 -99.68
N SER A 100 38.35 34.70 -100.49
CA SER A 100 38.49 36.15 -100.26
C SER A 100 37.72 36.64 -99.03
N SER A 101 36.52 36.10 -98.77
CA SER A 101 35.72 36.44 -97.58
C SER A 101 36.32 35.90 -96.28
N LEU A 102 37.13 34.84 -96.34
CA LEU A 102 37.83 34.28 -95.16
C LEU A 102 39.06 35.12 -94.77
N SER A 103 39.61 35.91 -95.69
CA SER A 103 40.76 36.79 -95.41
C SER A 103 40.37 38.00 -94.56
N ASP A 104 39.18 38.56 -94.78
CA ASP A 104 38.70 39.74 -94.05
C ASP A 104 38.32 39.39 -92.60
N ASP A 105 37.75 38.20 -92.35
CA ASP A 105 37.42 37.70 -91.01
C ASP A 105 38.65 37.38 -90.15
N VAL A 106 39.80 37.06 -90.78
CA VAL A 106 41.06 36.76 -90.07
C VAL A 106 41.73 38.04 -89.56
N ALA A 107 41.62 39.17 -90.26
CA ALA A 107 42.22 40.43 -89.84
C ALA A 107 41.57 40.99 -88.56
N VAL A 108 40.24 40.88 -88.42
CA VAL A 108 39.49 41.34 -87.25
C VAL A 108 39.80 40.53 -85.98
N ASN A 109 40.06 39.23 -86.12
CA ASN A 109 40.34 38.37 -84.97
C ASN A 109 41.75 38.54 -84.38
N ILE A 110 42.69 39.10 -85.13
CA ILE A 110 44.06 39.36 -84.63
C ILE A 110 44.06 40.56 -83.66
N GLU A 111 43.27 41.60 -83.91
CA GLU A 111 43.19 42.80 -83.05
C GLU A 111 42.52 42.52 -81.69
N ASN A 112 41.55 41.59 -81.65
CA ASN A 112 40.89 41.16 -80.40
C ASN A 112 41.77 40.27 -79.51
N ILE A 113 42.77 39.59 -80.06
CA ILE A 113 43.68 38.73 -79.29
C ILE A 113 44.70 39.57 -78.52
N ASP A 114 45.20 40.67 -79.09
CA ASP A 114 46.15 41.57 -78.41
C ASP A 114 45.54 42.24 -77.17
N GLY A 115 44.26 42.64 -77.23
CA GLY A 115 43.57 43.22 -76.08
C GLY A 115 43.40 42.26 -74.90
N LEU A 116 43.27 40.95 -75.16
CA LEU A 116 43.12 39.94 -74.10
C LEU A 116 44.43 39.65 -73.35
N TRP A 117 45.59 39.90 -73.97
CA TRP A 117 46.88 39.71 -73.31
C TRP A 117 47.17 40.80 -72.25
N GLU A 118 46.74 42.04 -72.50
CA GLU A 118 46.87 43.16 -71.55
C GLU A 118 46.00 42.93 -70.30
N GLU A 119 44.77 42.46 -70.47
CA GLU A 119 43.86 42.13 -69.37
C GLU A 119 44.38 40.96 -68.52
N LEU A 120 45.02 39.95 -69.13
CA LEU A 120 45.58 38.81 -68.39
C LEU A 120 46.74 39.20 -67.47
N ASP A 121 47.56 40.18 -67.86
CA ASP A 121 48.71 40.64 -67.05
C ASP A 121 48.24 41.44 -65.83
N THR A 122 47.22 42.27 -66.00
CA THR A 122 46.58 42.99 -64.88
C THR A 122 45.93 42.05 -63.87
N VAL A 123 45.19 41.04 -64.34
CA VAL A 123 44.57 40.01 -63.48
C VAL A 123 45.63 39.20 -62.72
N LYS A 124 46.79 38.94 -63.33
CA LYS A 124 47.89 38.24 -62.67
C LYS A 124 48.52 39.08 -61.56
N SER A 125 48.71 40.38 -61.80
CA SER A 125 49.22 41.30 -60.78
C SER A 125 48.28 41.42 -59.58
N ASP A 126 46.97 41.50 -59.83
CA ASP A 126 45.94 41.54 -58.79
C ASP A 126 45.90 40.22 -57.98
N LEU A 127 46.10 39.08 -58.64
CA LEU A 127 46.15 37.77 -57.98
C LEU A 127 47.36 37.65 -57.03
N ASP A 128 48.53 38.13 -57.44
CA ASP A 128 49.74 38.13 -56.61
C ASP A 128 49.60 39.06 -55.39
N TYR A 129 48.91 40.20 -55.55
CA TYR A 129 48.62 41.13 -54.45
C TYR A 129 47.67 40.53 -53.40
N VAL A 130 46.58 39.87 -53.84
CA VAL A 130 45.60 39.23 -52.94
C VAL A 130 46.22 38.03 -52.21
N ALA A 131 47.06 37.24 -52.88
CA ALA A 131 47.77 36.12 -52.26
C ALA A 131 48.70 36.58 -51.12
N GLY A 132 49.37 37.73 -51.28
CA GLY A 132 50.25 38.31 -50.26
C GLY A 132 49.51 38.81 -49.00
N GLN A 133 48.33 39.42 -49.16
CA GLN A 133 47.52 39.93 -48.04
C GLN A 133 46.98 38.79 -47.16
N ASN A 134 46.44 37.73 -47.77
CA ASN A 134 45.88 36.58 -47.05
C ASN A 134 46.91 35.88 -46.14
N VAL A 135 48.18 35.85 -46.52
CA VAL A 135 49.25 35.24 -45.70
C VAL A 135 49.57 36.08 -44.46
N LYS A 136 49.54 37.41 -44.54
CA LYS A 136 49.78 38.30 -43.40
C LYS A 136 48.66 38.21 -42.36
N GLU A 137 47.41 38.25 -42.81
CA GLU A 137 46.25 38.16 -41.91
C GLU A 137 46.21 36.81 -41.16
N HIS A 138 46.58 35.71 -41.82
CA HIS A 138 46.67 34.40 -41.19
C HIS A 138 47.76 34.31 -40.11
N GLN A 139 48.88 35.00 -40.31
CA GLN A 139 49.98 35.01 -39.34
C GLN A 139 49.63 35.86 -38.11
N GLU A 140 48.99 37.02 -38.32
CA GLU A 140 48.52 37.89 -37.24
C GLU A 140 47.43 37.22 -36.39
N LEU A 141 46.52 36.46 -37.02
CA LEU A 141 45.50 35.68 -36.30
C LEU A 141 46.11 34.56 -35.44
N LYS A 142 47.15 33.88 -35.94
CA LYS A 142 47.90 32.85 -35.20
C LYS A 142 48.62 33.42 -33.98
N ASP A 143 49.23 34.60 -34.14
CA ASP A 143 49.96 35.28 -33.07
C ASP A 143 49.00 35.87 -32.00
N MET A 144 47.78 36.23 -32.37
CA MET A 144 46.74 36.68 -31.42
C MET A 144 46.13 35.53 -30.60
N ILE A 145 45.92 34.35 -31.19
CA ILE A 145 45.35 33.17 -30.50
C ILE A 145 46.33 32.66 -29.44
N SER A 146 47.63 32.64 -29.74
CA SER A 146 48.67 32.16 -28.82
C SER A 146 48.94 33.11 -27.64
N LYS A 147 48.46 34.37 -27.69
CA LYS A 147 48.69 35.38 -26.64
C LYS A 147 47.53 35.55 -25.65
N LYS A 148 46.36 34.95 -25.89
CA LYS A 148 45.10 35.25 -25.16
C LYS A 148 44.57 34.14 -24.23
N ALA A 149 45.12 32.92 -24.27
CA ALA A 149 44.81 31.88 -23.28
C ALA A 149 46.09 31.36 -22.65
N ASP A 150 46.29 31.66 -21.37
CA ASP A 150 47.35 31.05 -20.58
C ASP A 150 46.96 29.58 -20.32
N MET A 151 47.44 28.69 -21.19
CA MET A 151 47.05 27.27 -21.23
C MET A 151 47.33 26.56 -19.90
N ASP A 152 48.33 27.02 -19.14
CA ASP A 152 48.65 26.57 -17.78
C ASP A 152 47.54 26.90 -16.77
N THR A 153 46.86 28.04 -16.95
CA THR A 153 45.74 28.45 -16.10
C THR A 153 44.50 27.60 -16.40
N VAL A 154 44.26 27.27 -17.68
CA VAL A 154 43.16 26.37 -18.08
C VAL A 154 43.38 24.95 -17.53
N ASP A 155 44.60 24.43 -17.59
CA ASP A 155 44.95 23.11 -17.05
C ASP A 155 44.78 23.02 -15.52
N LYS A 156 45.15 24.08 -14.79
CA LYS A 156 44.92 24.16 -13.34
C LYS A 156 43.43 24.15 -13.01
N LEU A 157 42.64 24.98 -13.71
CA LEU A 157 41.18 25.04 -13.52
C LEU A 157 40.51 23.69 -13.83
N SER A 158 40.97 22.98 -14.86
CA SER A 158 40.46 21.64 -15.20
C SER A 158 40.73 20.63 -14.08
N LYS A 159 41.96 20.60 -13.54
CA LYS A 159 42.32 19.71 -12.41
C LYS A 159 41.56 20.05 -11.13
N ASP A 160 41.32 21.33 -10.86
CA ASP A 160 40.53 21.74 -9.70
C ASP A 160 39.04 21.41 -9.88
N LEU A 161 38.52 21.50 -11.10
CA LEU A 161 37.17 21.05 -11.45
C LEU A 161 37.01 19.54 -11.23
N GLU A 162 37.97 18.72 -11.68
CA GLU A 162 37.96 17.27 -11.46
C GLU A 162 37.98 16.92 -9.96
N LYS A 163 38.86 17.57 -9.18
CA LYS A 163 38.90 17.39 -7.72
C LYS A 163 37.59 17.79 -7.05
N THR A 164 36.98 18.89 -7.50
CA THR A 164 35.70 19.38 -6.98
C THR A 164 34.57 18.41 -7.32
N ASN A 165 34.57 17.85 -8.53
CA ASN A 165 33.58 16.85 -8.96
C ASN A 165 33.71 15.54 -8.16
N ALA A 166 34.93 15.09 -7.86
CA ALA A 166 35.17 13.92 -7.01
C ALA A 166 34.69 14.14 -5.55
N LYS A 167 34.90 15.35 -5.00
CA LYS A 167 34.33 15.72 -3.69
C LYS A 167 32.81 15.75 -3.72
N LEU A 168 32.20 16.27 -4.80
CA LEU A 168 30.75 16.31 -4.99
C LEU A 168 30.15 14.89 -5.04
N GLU A 169 30.80 13.95 -5.71
CA GLU A 169 30.38 12.55 -5.73
C GLU A 169 30.42 11.92 -4.32
N THR A 170 31.49 12.21 -3.56
CA THR A 170 31.62 11.73 -2.17
C THR A 170 30.54 12.30 -1.27
N ILE A 171 30.29 13.60 -1.35
CA ILE A 171 29.21 14.29 -0.61
C ILE A 171 27.86 13.66 -0.96
N THR A 172 27.61 13.39 -2.24
CA THR A 172 26.38 12.77 -2.71
C THR A 172 26.17 11.38 -2.08
N LYS A 173 27.20 10.54 -2.05
CA LYS A 173 27.14 9.22 -1.39
C LYS A 173 26.88 9.31 0.12
N VAL A 174 27.53 10.27 0.79
CA VAL A 174 27.30 10.51 2.22
C VAL A 174 25.87 11.00 2.47
N ALA A 175 25.36 11.90 1.64
CA ALA A 175 23.99 12.39 1.73
C ALA A 175 22.98 11.24 1.59
N TYR A 176 23.12 10.36 0.58
CA TYR A 176 22.24 9.20 0.43
C TYR A 176 22.26 8.27 1.65
N ARG A 177 23.43 8.00 2.23
CA ARG A 177 23.51 7.20 3.47
C ARG A 177 22.84 7.90 4.65
N ALA A 178 23.01 9.22 4.77
CA ALA A 178 22.38 10.00 5.83
C ALA A 178 20.85 9.98 5.70
N PHE A 179 20.31 10.10 4.48
CA PHE A 179 18.86 9.99 4.23
C PHE A 179 18.33 8.62 4.62
N ASN A 180 18.96 7.52 4.16
CA ASN A 180 18.50 6.18 4.51
C ASN A 180 18.55 5.90 6.02
N ASN A 181 19.60 6.38 6.70
CA ASN A 181 19.70 6.26 8.15
C ASN A 181 18.61 7.09 8.86
N ALA A 182 18.27 8.27 8.33
CA ALA A 182 17.19 9.08 8.88
C ALA A 182 15.82 8.39 8.71
N ASP A 183 15.56 7.76 7.56
CA ASP A 183 14.33 7.00 7.33
C ASP A 183 14.22 5.81 8.30
N MET A 184 15.30 5.06 8.51
CA MET A 184 15.34 3.99 9.50
C MET A 184 15.06 4.50 10.93
N LEU A 185 15.66 5.64 11.32
CA LEU A 185 15.42 6.23 12.63
C LEU A 185 13.97 6.69 12.81
N VAL A 186 13.29 7.09 11.73
CA VAL A 186 11.86 7.45 11.78
C VAL A 186 11.02 6.20 12.04
N GLU A 187 11.29 5.09 11.37
CA GLU A 187 10.60 3.82 11.64
C GLU A 187 10.84 3.33 13.08
N ASP A 188 12.09 3.33 13.56
CA ASP A 188 12.40 2.98 14.95
C ASP A 188 11.68 3.90 15.95
N MET A 189 11.50 5.19 15.63
CA MET A 189 10.74 6.13 16.45
C MET A 189 9.24 5.85 16.46
N LEU A 190 8.67 5.39 15.34
CA LEU A 190 7.26 4.98 15.27
C LEU A 190 7.02 3.72 16.11
N ASP A 191 7.90 2.71 15.99
CA ASP A 191 7.85 1.49 16.80
C ASP A 191 7.96 1.79 18.31
N LEU A 192 8.87 2.71 18.68
CA LEU A 192 8.99 3.17 20.07
C LEU A 192 7.74 3.91 20.54
N GLN A 193 7.09 4.67 19.67
CA GLN A 193 5.85 5.38 20.01
C GLN A 193 4.70 4.39 20.26
N ASP A 194 4.57 3.37 19.42
CA ASP A 194 3.57 2.29 19.60
C ASP A 194 3.79 1.55 20.93
N GLN A 195 5.05 1.25 21.28
CA GLN A 195 5.39 0.65 22.58
C GLN A 195 5.04 1.55 23.77
N VAL A 196 5.24 2.87 23.63
CA VAL A 196 4.88 3.86 24.66
C VAL A 196 3.35 3.91 24.84
N ASP A 197 2.60 3.87 23.75
CA ASP A 197 1.14 3.87 23.78
C ASP A 197 0.58 2.58 24.41
N GLU A 198 1.15 1.41 24.08
CA GLU A 198 0.80 0.14 24.73
C GLU A 198 1.13 0.18 26.24
N LEU A 199 2.29 0.70 26.61
CA LEU A 199 2.68 0.86 28.01
C LEU A 199 1.73 1.79 28.76
N SER A 200 1.27 2.87 28.12
CA SER A 200 0.28 3.79 28.67
C SER A 200 -1.06 3.09 28.92
N GLY A 201 -1.55 2.30 27.95
CA GLY A 201 -2.78 1.51 28.10
C GLY A 201 -2.69 0.45 29.20
N ASN A 202 -1.53 -0.22 29.32
CA ASN A 202 -1.25 -1.15 30.40
C ASN A 202 -1.24 -0.47 31.77
N PHE A 203 -0.69 0.74 31.86
CA PHE A 203 -0.70 1.54 33.09
C PHE A 203 -2.11 1.95 33.51
N ASP A 204 -2.98 2.34 32.58
CA ASP A 204 -4.37 2.67 32.87
C ASP A 204 -5.18 1.45 33.33
N THR A 205 -4.92 0.29 32.72
CA THR A 205 -5.50 -1.00 33.15
C THR A 205 -5.06 -1.35 34.57
N PHE A 206 -3.77 -1.21 34.86
CA PHE A 206 -3.21 -1.43 36.20
C PHE A 206 -3.83 -0.49 37.24
N LYS A 207 -3.96 0.81 36.92
CA LYS A 207 -4.60 1.81 37.78
C LYS A 207 -6.06 1.46 38.09
N THR A 208 -6.79 0.99 37.09
CA THR A 208 -8.20 0.57 37.26
C THR A 208 -8.32 -0.68 38.13
N TYR A 209 -7.48 -1.68 37.88
CA TYR A 209 -7.45 -2.93 38.65
C TYR A 209 -7.10 -2.66 40.12
N THR A 210 -6.06 -1.85 40.37
CA THR A 210 -5.63 -1.50 41.73
C THR A 210 -6.68 -0.66 42.48
N ALA A 211 -7.35 0.28 41.81
CA ALA A 211 -8.45 1.02 42.41
C ALA A 211 -9.62 0.09 42.82
N ARG A 212 -9.98 -0.86 41.95
CA ARG A 212 -11.03 -1.84 42.22
C ARG A 212 -10.67 -2.76 43.39
N SER A 213 -9.46 -3.33 43.38
CA SER A 213 -9.04 -4.25 44.45
C SER A 213 -8.94 -3.54 45.81
N LEU A 214 -8.51 -2.27 45.83
CA LEU A 214 -8.50 -1.45 47.03
C LEU A 214 -9.92 -1.16 47.56
N MET A 215 -10.87 -0.88 46.67
CA MET A 215 -12.28 -0.72 47.06
C MET A 215 -12.87 -2.01 47.63
N GLU A 216 -12.65 -3.14 46.95
CA GLU A 216 -13.12 -4.45 47.44
C GLU A 216 -12.54 -4.79 48.81
N LEU A 217 -11.25 -4.50 49.03
CA LEU A 217 -10.61 -4.67 50.33
C LEU A 217 -11.24 -3.76 51.38
N LYS A 218 -11.46 -2.48 51.06
CA LYS A 218 -12.09 -1.51 51.96
C LYS A 218 -13.49 -1.95 52.41
N TYR A 219 -14.32 -2.43 51.49
CA TYR A 219 -15.66 -2.92 51.84
C TYR A 219 -15.61 -4.16 52.73
N LYS A 220 -14.70 -5.09 52.46
CA LYS A 220 -14.49 -6.27 53.32
C LYS A 220 -14.02 -5.87 54.72
N THR A 221 -13.16 -4.86 54.83
CA THR A 221 -12.71 -4.34 56.13
C THR A 221 -13.87 -3.72 56.92
N LEU A 222 -14.74 -2.94 56.27
CA LEU A 222 -15.92 -2.35 56.92
C LEU A 222 -16.90 -3.44 57.41
N ASP A 223 -17.17 -4.48 56.60
CA ASP A 223 -18.00 -5.61 57.04
C ASP A 223 -17.40 -6.35 58.25
N LEU A 224 -16.08 -6.52 58.26
CA LEU A 224 -15.39 -7.11 59.40
C LEU A 224 -15.47 -6.24 60.66
N GLU A 225 -15.40 -4.92 60.51
CA GLU A 225 -15.54 -3.96 61.61
C GLU A 225 -16.95 -4.01 62.23
N ASP A 226 -18.00 -4.04 61.40
CA ASP A 226 -19.38 -4.18 61.85
C ASP A 226 -19.61 -5.51 62.58
N ARG A 227 -19.05 -6.60 62.04
CA ARG A 227 -19.15 -7.93 62.66
C ARG A 227 -18.42 -7.99 64.00
N LEU A 228 -17.24 -7.36 64.09
CA LEU A 228 -16.46 -7.28 65.33
C LEU A 228 -17.24 -6.51 66.40
N SER A 229 -17.83 -5.36 66.05
CA SER A 229 -18.65 -4.58 66.99
C SER A 229 -19.84 -5.39 67.54
N ASN A 230 -20.53 -6.15 66.70
CA ASN A 230 -21.62 -7.03 67.16
C ASN A 230 -21.12 -8.17 68.07
N ASP A 231 -19.91 -8.69 67.83
CA ASP A 231 -19.33 -9.72 68.68
C ASP A 231 -18.84 -9.15 70.03
N GLU A 232 -18.34 -7.90 70.05
CA GLU A 232 -18.06 -7.15 71.29
C GLU A 232 -19.32 -6.95 72.14
N ASP A 233 -20.45 -6.60 71.52
CA ASP A 233 -21.75 -6.47 72.21
C ASP A 233 -22.24 -7.80 72.81
N LYS A 234 -22.01 -8.92 72.12
CA LYS A 234 -22.32 -10.26 72.65
C LYS A 234 -21.41 -10.62 73.81
N LEU A 235 -20.12 -10.28 73.73
CA LEU A 235 -19.16 -10.51 74.80
C LEU A 235 -19.57 -9.75 76.08
N ALA A 236 -19.95 -8.49 75.96
CA ALA A 236 -20.44 -7.69 77.08
C ALA A 236 -21.68 -8.32 77.75
N LYS A 237 -22.61 -8.90 76.96
CA LYS A 237 -23.77 -9.64 77.49
C LYS A 237 -23.33 -10.91 78.25
N LEU A 238 -22.35 -11.64 77.74
CA LEU A 238 -21.80 -12.83 78.40
C LEU A 238 -21.12 -12.49 79.73
N GLU A 239 -20.35 -11.40 79.79
CA GLU A 239 -19.78 -10.90 81.04
C GLU A 239 -20.88 -10.54 82.06
N GLY A 240 -21.95 -9.90 81.60
CA GLY A 240 -23.14 -9.62 82.41
C GLY A 240 -23.84 -10.88 82.94
N ILE A 241 -23.85 -11.98 82.17
CA ILE A 241 -24.37 -13.27 82.65
C ILE A 241 -23.42 -13.90 83.68
N ASN A 242 -22.11 -13.84 83.43
CA ASN A 242 -21.09 -14.41 84.33
C ASN A 242 -21.11 -13.73 85.71
N THR A 243 -21.28 -12.42 85.75
CA THR A 243 -21.43 -11.68 87.03
C THR A 243 -22.69 -12.10 87.80
N LYS A 244 -23.82 -12.31 87.13
CA LYS A 244 -25.04 -12.84 87.75
C LYS A 244 -24.86 -14.27 88.24
N LEU A 245 -24.15 -15.12 87.49
CA LEU A 245 -23.85 -16.49 87.88
C LEU A 245 -23.04 -16.52 89.18
N ASN A 246 -21.98 -15.72 89.28
CA ASN A 246 -21.17 -15.62 90.49
C ASN A 246 -21.99 -15.17 91.71
N ALA A 247 -22.96 -14.26 91.51
CA ALA A 247 -23.86 -13.82 92.57
C ALA A 247 -24.79 -14.95 93.02
N ILE A 248 -25.30 -15.75 92.09
CA ILE A 248 -26.12 -16.94 92.38
C ILE A 248 -25.29 -17.98 93.14
N GLU A 249 -24.07 -18.28 92.69
CA GLU A 249 -23.17 -19.23 93.38
C GLU A 249 -22.95 -18.80 94.83
N SER A 250 -22.68 -17.52 95.07
CA SER A 250 -22.52 -16.96 96.41
C SER A 250 -23.78 -17.13 97.27
N ALA A 251 -24.96 -16.84 96.71
CA ALA A 251 -26.25 -17.01 97.39
C ALA A 251 -26.54 -18.49 97.71
N VAL A 252 -26.19 -19.41 96.81
CA VAL A 252 -26.32 -20.85 97.03
C VAL A 252 -25.43 -21.30 98.19
N THR A 253 -24.17 -20.86 98.25
CA THR A 253 -23.26 -21.16 99.36
C THR A 253 -23.79 -20.61 100.70
N ALA A 254 -24.34 -19.39 100.70
CA ALA A 254 -24.97 -18.82 101.89
C ALA A 254 -26.17 -19.66 102.35
N ASN A 255 -27.05 -20.07 101.43
CA ASN A 255 -28.19 -20.93 101.74
C ASN A 255 -27.77 -22.31 102.25
N GLN A 256 -26.71 -22.91 101.69
CA GLN A 256 -26.15 -24.16 102.21
C GLN A 256 -25.70 -24.02 103.67
N THR A 257 -25.09 -22.88 104.02
CA THR A 257 -24.68 -22.59 105.41
C THR A 257 -25.88 -22.49 106.35
N VAL A 258 -26.94 -21.79 105.91
CA VAL A 258 -28.20 -21.69 106.66
C VAL A 258 -28.83 -23.08 106.86
N LEU A 259 -28.90 -23.91 105.81
CA LEU A 259 -29.43 -25.27 105.89
C LEU A 259 -28.66 -26.13 106.88
N ILE A 260 -27.32 -26.07 106.88
CA ILE A 260 -26.50 -26.78 107.88
C ILE A 260 -26.87 -26.34 109.30
N SER A 261 -27.06 -25.03 109.53
CA SER A 261 -27.46 -24.52 110.85
C SER A 261 -28.85 -25.00 111.28
N LEU A 262 -29.82 -25.01 110.37
CA LEU A 262 -31.19 -25.48 110.61
C LEU A 262 -31.20 -26.99 110.91
N THR A 263 -30.44 -27.78 110.16
CA THR A 263 -30.30 -29.23 110.41
C THR A 263 -29.74 -29.51 111.80
N LYS A 264 -28.71 -28.76 112.24
CA LYS A 264 -28.18 -28.88 113.61
C LYS A 264 -29.23 -28.54 114.66
N LYS A 265 -30.00 -27.45 114.46
CA LYS A 265 -31.06 -27.04 115.38
C LYS A 265 -32.22 -28.05 115.42
N SER A 266 -32.58 -28.64 114.29
CA SER A 266 -33.60 -29.71 114.22
C SER A 266 -33.18 -30.91 115.05
N LYS A 267 -31.91 -31.32 114.95
CA LYS A 267 -31.37 -32.43 115.73
C LYS A 267 -31.38 -32.16 117.24
N ASP A 268 -31.00 -30.96 117.67
CA ASP A 268 -31.09 -30.56 119.08
C ASP A 268 -32.54 -30.60 119.61
N LEU A 269 -33.52 -30.19 118.79
CA LEU A 269 -34.94 -30.29 119.14
C LEU A 269 -35.42 -31.74 119.23
N GLU A 270 -35.02 -32.61 118.29
CA GLU A 270 -35.33 -34.05 118.33
C GLU A 270 -34.79 -34.70 119.62
N ASP A 271 -33.55 -34.40 119.99
CA ASP A 271 -32.91 -34.93 121.20
C ASP A 271 -33.67 -34.48 122.47
N LYS A 272 -34.02 -33.19 122.57
CA LYS A 272 -34.82 -32.63 123.67
C LYS A 272 -36.21 -33.23 123.76
N LEU A 273 -36.87 -33.48 122.62
CA LEU A 273 -38.17 -34.14 122.58
C LEU A 273 -38.08 -35.57 123.10
N GLY A 274 -37.02 -36.30 122.72
CA GLY A 274 -36.74 -37.64 123.25
C GLY A 274 -36.58 -37.66 124.77
N MET A 275 -35.83 -36.71 125.33
CA MET A 275 -35.68 -36.55 126.78
C MET A 275 -37.03 -36.26 127.46
N THR A 276 -37.81 -35.32 126.90
CA THR A 276 -39.13 -34.96 127.43
C THR A 276 -40.10 -36.13 127.40
N SER A 277 -40.08 -36.93 126.33
CA SER A 277 -40.90 -38.16 126.21
C SER A 277 -40.51 -39.21 127.26
N SER A 278 -39.22 -39.33 127.57
CA SER A 278 -38.72 -40.21 128.63
C SER A 278 -39.19 -39.74 130.02
N ASP A 279 -39.06 -38.45 130.30
CA ASP A 279 -39.51 -37.87 131.57
C ASP A 279 -41.04 -37.97 131.74
N LEU A 280 -41.82 -37.76 130.68
CA LEU A 280 -43.27 -37.98 130.69
C LEU A 280 -43.61 -39.43 131.06
N SER A 281 -42.87 -40.40 130.50
CA SER A 281 -43.07 -41.82 130.81
C SER A 281 -42.81 -42.12 132.30
N LYS A 282 -41.78 -41.51 132.90
CA LYS A 282 -41.51 -41.63 134.35
C LYS A 282 -42.64 -41.01 135.19
N VAL A 283 -43.12 -39.82 134.83
CA VAL A 283 -44.23 -39.16 135.53
C VAL A 283 -45.50 -39.98 135.45
N GLN A 284 -45.82 -40.56 134.29
CA GLN A 284 -46.97 -41.45 134.13
C GLN A 284 -46.86 -42.70 135.02
N TYR A 285 -45.67 -43.31 135.10
CA TYR A 285 -45.42 -44.43 136.01
C TYR A 285 -45.62 -44.04 137.47
N LEU A 286 -45.02 -42.92 137.91
CA LEU A 286 -45.16 -42.42 139.28
C LEU A 286 -46.61 -42.07 139.61
N SER A 287 -47.34 -41.44 138.69
CA SER A 287 -48.76 -41.13 138.87
C SER A 287 -49.60 -42.39 139.04
N LYS A 288 -49.30 -43.46 138.29
CA LYS A 288 -49.97 -44.74 138.43
C LYS A 288 -49.67 -45.39 139.79
N ASP A 289 -48.40 -45.44 140.18
CA ASP A 289 -47.98 -45.95 141.49
C ASP A 289 -48.67 -45.20 142.64
N LEU A 290 -48.72 -43.86 142.56
CA LEU A 290 -49.38 -43.03 143.55
C LEU A 290 -50.89 -43.32 143.61
N SER A 291 -51.53 -43.49 142.45
CA SER A 291 -52.96 -43.84 142.36
C SER A 291 -53.23 -45.20 143.01
N ASP A 292 -52.41 -46.21 142.73
CA ASP A 292 -52.53 -47.56 143.31
C ASP A 292 -52.34 -47.52 144.84
N ARG A 293 -51.38 -46.72 145.33
CA ARG A 293 -51.16 -46.51 146.77
C ARG A 293 -52.32 -45.77 147.44
N MET A 294 -52.92 -44.78 146.77
CA MET A 294 -54.06 -44.03 147.30
C MET A 294 -55.29 -44.92 147.46
N VAL A 295 -55.59 -45.77 146.46
CA VAL A 295 -56.65 -46.79 146.55
C VAL A 295 -56.43 -47.72 147.76
N ASN A 296 -55.19 -48.15 147.99
CA ASN A 296 -54.85 -48.98 149.14
C ASN A 296 -55.05 -48.23 150.48
N VAL A 297 -54.66 -46.96 150.57
CA VAL A 297 -54.87 -46.14 151.77
C VAL A 297 -56.35 -45.91 152.02
N GLU A 298 -57.14 -45.56 151.01
CA GLU A 298 -58.60 -45.43 151.11
C GLU A 298 -59.23 -46.72 151.63
N GLY A 299 -58.81 -47.88 151.12
CA GLY A 299 -59.24 -49.18 151.63
C GLY A 299 -58.89 -49.42 153.11
N LYS A 300 -57.67 -49.04 153.53
CA LYS A 300 -57.26 -49.12 154.95
C LYS A 300 -58.03 -48.17 155.85
N VAL A 301 -58.30 -46.94 155.39
CA VAL A 301 -59.11 -45.95 156.13
C VAL A 301 -60.52 -46.49 156.32
N ALA A 302 -61.15 -47.00 155.26
CA ALA A 302 -62.48 -47.61 155.34
C ALA A 302 -62.53 -48.78 156.35
N ALA A 303 -61.52 -49.66 156.32
CA ALA A 303 -61.42 -50.77 157.29
C ALA A 303 -61.23 -50.30 158.74
N ASN A 304 -60.47 -49.22 158.94
CA ASN A 304 -60.24 -48.65 160.26
C ASN A 304 -61.48 -47.91 160.80
N GLU A 305 -62.22 -47.20 159.95
CA GLU A 305 -63.53 -46.61 160.29
C GLU A 305 -64.53 -47.70 160.71
N GLU A 306 -64.58 -48.82 159.99
CA GLU A 306 -65.41 -49.97 160.38
C GLU A 306 -64.99 -50.55 161.74
N SER A 307 -63.67 -50.69 161.96
CA SER A 307 -63.11 -51.20 163.21
C SER A 307 -63.39 -50.27 164.40
N SER A 308 -63.26 -48.95 164.21
CA SER A 308 -63.59 -47.93 165.20
C SER A 308 -65.08 -47.96 165.55
N ASN A 309 -65.95 -48.06 164.55
CA ASN A 309 -67.39 -48.21 164.77
C ASN A 309 -67.73 -49.48 165.57
N LYS A 310 -67.11 -50.62 165.25
CA LYS A 310 -67.25 -51.86 166.04
C LYS A 310 -66.76 -51.71 167.48
N ALA A 311 -65.61 -51.06 167.69
CA ALA A 311 -65.06 -50.81 169.02
C ALA A 311 -65.98 -49.89 169.86
N ASN A 312 -66.52 -48.83 169.27
CA ASN A 312 -67.50 -47.95 169.91
C ASN A 312 -68.78 -48.71 170.31
N MET A 313 -69.28 -49.59 169.43
CA MET A 313 -70.41 -50.47 169.75
C MET A 313 -70.10 -51.40 170.94
N LEU A 314 -68.92 -52.03 170.95
CA LEU A 314 -68.48 -52.88 172.05
C LEU A 314 -68.31 -52.11 173.36
N ALA A 315 -67.76 -50.89 173.32
CA ALA A 315 -67.65 -50.03 174.49
C ALA A 315 -69.03 -49.66 175.06
N MET A 316 -70.02 -49.37 174.20
CA MET A 316 -71.39 -49.16 174.65
C MET A 316 -71.99 -50.41 175.31
N VAL A 317 -71.78 -51.60 174.74
CA VAL A 317 -72.22 -52.87 175.34
C VAL A 317 -71.51 -53.13 176.67
N GLY A 318 -70.21 -52.85 176.76
CA GLY A 318 -69.42 -52.97 177.98
C GLY A 318 -69.91 -52.04 179.10
N ILE A 319 -70.21 -50.78 178.78
CA ILE A 319 -70.83 -49.83 179.71
C ILE A 319 -72.22 -50.35 180.15
N ALA A 320 -73.02 -50.87 179.22
CA ALA A 320 -74.31 -51.47 179.55
C ALA A 320 -74.17 -52.67 180.50
N LEU A 321 -73.21 -53.57 180.26
CA LEU A 321 -72.93 -54.73 181.12
C LEU A 321 -72.34 -54.34 182.47
N ALA A 322 -71.45 -53.35 182.53
CA ALA A 322 -70.93 -52.81 183.79
C ALA A 322 -72.04 -52.15 184.61
N GLY A 323 -72.97 -51.45 183.95
CA GLY A 323 -74.21 -50.99 184.56
C GLY A 323 -75.03 -52.14 185.17
N VAL A 324 -75.18 -53.25 184.46
CA VAL A 324 -75.86 -54.47 184.96
C VAL A 324 -75.11 -55.14 186.13
N ALA A 325 -73.78 -55.20 186.08
CA ALA A 325 -72.94 -55.77 187.14
C ALA A 325 -72.97 -54.97 188.44
N LEU A 326 -73.11 -53.64 188.36
CA LEU A 326 -73.32 -52.76 189.51
C LEU A 326 -74.70 -52.97 190.18
N VAL A 327 -75.68 -53.49 189.44
CA VAL A 327 -77.02 -53.82 189.95
C VAL A 327 -77.09 -55.23 190.54
N LEU A 328 -76.22 -56.16 190.11
CA LEU A 328 -76.25 -57.57 190.53
C LEU A 328 -76.10 -57.84 192.04
N PRO A 329 -75.32 -57.10 192.87
CA PRO A 329 -75.32 -57.35 194.32
C PRO A 329 -76.63 -56.95 195.04
N PHE A 330 -77.61 -56.37 194.33
CA PHE A 330 -78.94 -56.07 194.87
C PHE A 330 -80.04 -57.05 194.43
N VAL A 331 -79.72 -58.02 193.58
CA VAL A 331 -80.71 -58.96 193.03
C VAL A 331 -80.15 -60.37 193.05
N VAL A 332 -80.20 -61.01 194.21
CA VAL A 332 -80.67 -62.40 194.46
C VAL A 332 -80.28 -62.80 195.90
N LYS A 333 -81.30 -63.32 196.59
CA LYS A 333 -81.31 -63.91 197.94
C LYS A 333 -80.33 -65.07 198.10
#